data_AF-A0A3D4W3Z8-F1
#
_entry.id   AF-A0A3D4W3Z8-F1
#
_cell.length_a   1.000
_cell.length_b   1.000
_cell.length_c   1.000
_cell.angle_alpha   90.00
_cell.angle_beta   90.00
_cell.angle_gamma   90.00
#
_symmetry.space_group_name_H-M   'P 1'
#
loop_
_entity.id
_entity.type
_entity.pdbx_description
1 polymer ?
#
loop_
_entity_poly.entity_id
_entity_poly.type
_entity_poly.pdbx_seq_one_letter_code
_entity_poly.pdbx_strand_id
1 'polypeptide(L)'
;MATDNGLYVISADGAPIFSFDHNWRTAAFIENHNDLLQLQCDSELYTFEAGRHPALIKQAAYISVNSRLQHSGAQWTGTPVGLFFDKVSAGHPSVGQTNYGTQVSQSEIYQLMPSGNELWAATGNGIELFSGDGKVLKPYPALDLLKDETIYALLPDEQQRIWFSGIRGIGCITTDRKRIIRFSSKNNLQSLEFNHNAACKGPGGRLYFGGINGVNAIAPSSYISEEEVPSVSIFSLFIADTAYTQGIVSSMPQIRLNRNAAHIRGSVFTADYPDAADQRFSFLLQGYQPEWSEPAPDAGFSYRNLPPGEYRLLVRYSDPCQNQGEPELLLTLVVEPAFWQTLWFALSVIVSIIIITVLVARKVQGIRYANRIKALEQEHAIEKERLRISKDMHDEVGASLTRISILSEIARSRQQEPDNTQKVIEQISEIAGNVVDELSEIIWAMNPKNDSLDNFAAYVRRYASTYLEASTVDVKFHFPDTVPNLPMSAELRRNLFLIIKEACIM
;
A
#
# COMPACT_ATOMS: atom_id res chain seq x y z
N MET A 1 -16.34 -37.55 56.78
CA MET A 1 -16.87 -37.80 55.43
C MET A 1 -18.25 -37.19 55.34
N ALA A 2 -18.48 -36.23 54.44
CA ALA A 2 -19.82 -35.73 54.17
C ALA A 2 -20.37 -36.40 52.90
N THR A 3 -21.66 -36.72 52.90
CA THR A 3 -22.38 -37.38 51.80
C THR A 3 -23.77 -36.76 51.64
N ASP A 4 -24.47 -37.12 50.57
CA ASP A 4 -25.84 -36.70 50.32
C ASP A 4 -26.81 -37.12 51.43
N ASN A 5 -26.45 -38.11 52.26
CA ASN A 5 -27.28 -38.61 53.36
C ASN A 5 -26.87 -38.05 54.73
N GLY A 6 -25.77 -37.30 54.81
CA GLY A 6 -25.30 -36.72 56.06
C GLY A 6 -23.78 -36.72 56.24
N LEU A 7 -23.36 -36.31 57.45
CA LEU A 7 -21.96 -36.27 57.88
C LEU A 7 -21.64 -37.48 58.75
N TYR A 8 -20.57 -38.17 58.41
CA TYR A 8 -20.06 -39.34 59.13
C TYR A 8 -18.63 -39.08 59.61
N VAL A 9 -18.36 -39.29 60.89
CA VAL A 9 -16.99 -39.43 61.40
C VAL A 9 -16.65 -40.89 61.36
N ILE A 10 -15.57 -41.22 60.67
CA ILE A 10 -15.17 -42.61 60.43
C ILE A 10 -13.85 -42.84 61.16
N SER A 11 -13.77 -43.97 61.87
CA SER A 11 -12.55 -44.47 62.51
C SER A 11 -11.49 -44.88 61.49
N ALA A 12 -10.25 -45.09 61.93
CA ALA A 12 -9.15 -45.53 61.06
C ALA A 12 -9.41 -46.91 60.42
N ASP A 13 -10.24 -47.75 61.05
CA ASP A 13 -10.69 -49.06 60.58
C ASP A 13 -11.98 -49.00 59.73
N GLY A 14 -12.53 -47.80 59.46
CA GLY A 14 -13.64 -47.62 58.55
C GLY A 14 -15.03 -47.69 59.19
N ALA A 15 -15.13 -47.92 60.50
CA ALA A 15 -16.41 -47.92 61.23
C ALA A 15 -16.88 -46.47 61.54
N PRO A 16 -18.18 -46.15 61.37
CA PRO A 16 -18.71 -44.84 61.74
C PRO A 16 -18.74 -44.67 63.27
N ILE A 17 -18.09 -43.62 63.77
CA ILE A 17 -18.05 -43.22 65.19
C ILE A 17 -19.18 -42.23 65.50
N PHE A 18 -19.58 -41.43 64.52
CA PHE A 18 -20.65 -40.44 64.61
C PHE A 18 -21.34 -40.32 63.26
N SER A 19 -22.67 -40.18 63.28
CA SER A 19 -23.47 -39.82 62.11
C SER A 19 -24.35 -38.63 62.44
N PHE A 20 -24.45 -37.72 61.49
CA PHE A 20 -25.42 -36.63 61.46
C PHE A 20 -26.16 -36.75 60.14
N ASP A 21 -27.31 -37.41 60.18
CA ASP A 21 -28.09 -37.69 58.98
C ASP A 21 -28.82 -36.42 58.52
N HIS A 22 -28.56 -36.01 57.28
CA HIS A 22 -29.16 -34.84 56.68
C HIS A 22 -29.05 -34.91 55.16
N ASN A 23 -30.10 -34.55 54.44
CA ASN A 23 -30.14 -34.67 52.99
C ASN A 23 -29.57 -33.42 52.30
N TRP A 24 -28.24 -33.32 52.27
CA TRP A 24 -27.54 -32.23 51.57
C TRP A 24 -27.40 -32.53 50.08
N ARG A 25 -27.40 -31.49 49.24
CA ARG A 25 -27.02 -31.64 47.82
C ARG A 25 -25.55 -31.34 47.60
N THR A 26 -24.99 -30.44 48.40
CA THR A 26 -23.56 -30.12 48.40
C THR A 26 -23.04 -30.09 49.82
N ALA A 27 -21.79 -30.49 50.01
CA ALA A 27 -21.10 -30.41 51.29
C ALA A 27 -19.62 -30.10 51.08
N ALA A 28 -19.12 -29.07 51.75
CA ALA A 28 -17.73 -28.64 51.68
C ALA A 28 -17.18 -28.32 53.08
N PHE A 29 -16.01 -28.87 53.39
CA PHE A 29 -15.30 -28.53 54.62
C PHE A 29 -14.63 -27.18 54.45
N ILE A 30 -14.94 -26.23 55.34
CA ILE A 30 -14.39 -24.87 55.28
C ILE A 30 -13.09 -24.78 56.09
N GLU A 31 -13.11 -25.25 57.33
CA GLU A 31 -12.00 -25.06 58.27
C GLU A 31 -12.08 -26.04 59.43
N ASN A 32 -10.91 -26.39 59.97
CA ASN A 32 -10.79 -27.07 61.26
C ASN A 32 -9.83 -26.27 62.14
N HIS A 33 -10.36 -25.61 63.16
CA HIS A 33 -9.58 -24.81 64.10
C HIS A 33 -10.05 -25.08 65.53
N ASN A 34 -9.12 -25.36 66.45
CA ASN A 34 -9.40 -25.52 67.89
C ASN A 34 -10.54 -26.51 68.19
N ASP A 35 -10.47 -27.73 67.64
CA ASP A 35 -11.51 -28.76 67.78
C ASP A 35 -12.90 -28.32 67.27
N LEU A 36 -12.98 -27.35 66.36
CA LEU A 36 -14.21 -26.97 65.68
C LEU A 36 -14.08 -27.28 64.18
N LEU A 37 -15.02 -28.06 63.67
CA LEU A 37 -15.14 -28.42 62.26
C LEU A 37 -16.30 -27.65 61.63
N GLN A 38 -16.01 -26.81 60.65
CA GLN A 38 -17.04 -26.11 59.88
C GLN A 38 -17.31 -26.82 58.57
N LEU A 39 -18.57 -27.20 58.38
CA LEU A 39 -19.08 -27.83 57.18
C LEU A 39 -20.17 -26.93 56.60
N GLN A 40 -19.97 -26.45 55.39
CA GLN A 40 -21.06 -25.83 54.66
C GLN A 40 -21.78 -26.88 53.84
N CYS A 41 -23.10 -26.85 53.94
CA CYS A 41 -23.96 -27.67 53.12
C CYS A 41 -25.07 -26.81 52.51
N ASP A 42 -25.24 -26.89 51.19
CA ASP A 42 -26.18 -26.06 50.46
C ASP A 42 -26.01 -24.56 50.79
N SER A 43 -27.03 -23.92 51.38
CA SER A 43 -27.01 -22.52 51.83
C SER A 43 -26.87 -22.38 53.36
N GLU A 44 -26.32 -23.38 54.02
CA GLU A 44 -26.22 -23.43 55.48
C GLU A 44 -24.82 -23.77 55.94
N LEU A 45 -24.40 -23.15 57.04
CA LEU A 45 -23.14 -23.44 57.72
C LEU A 45 -23.42 -24.21 59.00
N TYR A 46 -22.85 -25.40 59.09
CA TYR A 46 -22.87 -26.26 60.25
C TYR A 46 -21.51 -26.20 60.94
N THR A 47 -21.49 -25.95 62.25
CA THR A 47 -20.27 -26.00 63.07
C THR A 47 -20.37 -27.15 64.05
N PHE A 48 -19.44 -28.09 63.96
CA PHE A 48 -19.34 -29.25 64.82
C PHE A 48 -18.16 -29.12 65.78
N GLU A 49 -18.30 -29.65 66.99
CA GLU A 49 -17.15 -29.94 67.85
C GLU A 49 -16.48 -31.23 67.35
N ALA A 50 -15.17 -31.21 67.10
CA ALA A 50 -14.37 -32.33 66.63
C ALA A 50 -13.72 -33.13 67.77
N GLY A 51 -14.14 -32.91 69.02
CA GLY A 51 -13.63 -33.58 70.22
C GLY A 51 -14.08 -35.05 70.36
N ARG A 52 -13.88 -35.61 71.56
CA ARG A 52 -14.25 -37.03 71.87
C ARG A 52 -15.72 -37.37 71.65
N HIS A 53 -16.59 -36.37 71.70
CA HIS A 53 -18.03 -36.50 71.42
C HIS A 53 -18.41 -35.47 70.36
N PRO A 54 -18.36 -35.83 69.07
CA PRO A 54 -18.74 -34.91 68.02
C PRO A 54 -20.20 -34.49 68.16
N ALA A 55 -20.46 -33.19 68.10
CA ALA A 55 -21.81 -32.64 68.23
C ALA A 55 -21.97 -31.37 67.39
N LEU A 56 -23.18 -31.15 66.86
CA LEU A 56 -23.53 -29.90 66.19
C LEU A 56 -23.67 -28.77 67.24
N ILE A 57 -22.88 -27.72 67.09
CA ILE A 57 -22.89 -26.55 67.97
C ILE A 57 -23.79 -25.45 67.42
N LYS A 58 -23.78 -25.26 66.09
CA LYS A 58 -24.47 -24.13 65.44
C LYS A 58 -24.86 -24.45 64.00
N GLN A 59 -26.05 -24.01 63.62
CA GLN A 59 -26.56 -23.94 62.25
C GLN A 59 -26.92 -22.49 61.94
N ALA A 60 -26.50 -21.97 60.79
CA ALA A 60 -26.85 -20.63 60.33
C ALA A 60 -27.08 -20.60 58.82
N ALA A 61 -28.09 -19.84 58.37
CA ALA A 61 -28.26 -19.53 56.96
C ALA A 61 -27.06 -18.71 56.47
N TYR A 62 -26.46 -19.14 55.37
CA TYR A 62 -25.17 -18.66 54.89
C TYR A 62 -25.21 -18.50 53.37
N ILE A 63 -24.49 -17.50 52.84
CA ILE A 63 -24.17 -17.48 51.41
C ILE A 63 -23.23 -18.66 51.17
N SER A 64 -23.47 -19.40 50.09
CA SER A 64 -22.60 -20.50 49.70
C SER A 64 -21.15 -20.00 49.57
N VAL A 65 -20.25 -20.52 50.38
CA VAL A 65 -18.80 -20.31 50.29
C VAL A 65 -18.19 -21.48 49.54
N ASN A 66 -17.45 -21.15 48.50
CA ASN A 66 -16.69 -22.14 47.73
C ASN A 66 -15.28 -22.28 48.30
N SER A 67 -14.69 -21.19 48.82
CA SER A 67 -13.34 -21.18 49.37
C SER A 67 -13.20 -20.13 50.47
N ARG A 68 -12.54 -20.48 51.57
CA ARG A 68 -12.16 -19.54 52.64
C ARG A 68 -10.69 -19.68 52.98
N LEU A 69 -10.03 -18.55 53.20
CA LEU A 69 -8.62 -18.51 53.55
C LEU A 69 -8.31 -17.27 54.41
N GLN A 70 -7.48 -17.43 55.43
CA GLN A 70 -6.87 -16.31 56.12
C GLN A 70 -5.51 -15.98 55.50
N HIS A 71 -5.32 -14.75 55.04
CA HIS A 71 -4.09 -14.29 54.41
C HIS A 71 -3.85 -12.80 54.68
N SER A 72 -2.60 -12.41 54.98
CA SER A 72 -2.20 -11.03 55.29
C SER A 72 -3.00 -10.34 56.41
N GLY A 73 -3.44 -11.11 57.42
CA GLY A 73 -4.25 -10.59 58.53
C GLY A 73 -5.71 -10.31 58.18
N ALA A 74 -6.17 -10.74 57.01
CA ALA A 74 -7.55 -10.65 56.57
C ALA A 74 -8.14 -12.04 56.30
N GLN A 75 -9.45 -12.14 56.43
CA GLN A 75 -10.24 -13.30 56.06
C GLN A 75 -10.85 -13.06 54.69
N TRP A 76 -10.57 -14.00 53.77
CA TRP A 76 -11.05 -13.98 52.40
C TRP A 76 -12.11 -15.06 52.24
N THR A 77 -13.24 -14.68 51.67
CA THR A 77 -14.37 -15.61 51.45
C THR A 77 -14.82 -15.52 50.00
N GLY A 78 -14.54 -16.56 49.23
CA GLY A 78 -14.98 -16.74 47.85
C GLY A 78 -16.32 -17.46 47.78
N THR A 79 -17.25 -16.93 47.00
CA THR A 79 -18.63 -17.42 46.86
C THR A 79 -19.03 -17.48 45.38
N PRO A 80 -20.16 -18.13 45.03
CA PRO A 80 -20.74 -18.06 43.68
C PRO A 80 -21.08 -16.64 43.19
N VAL A 81 -21.17 -15.66 44.09
CA VAL A 81 -21.58 -14.29 43.77
C VAL A 81 -20.45 -13.27 43.90
N GLY A 82 -19.25 -13.70 44.27
CA GLY A 82 -18.13 -12.78 44.45
C GLY A 82 -17.08 -13.20 45.48
N LEU A 83 -16.03 -12.39 45.54
CA LEU A 83 -15.00 -12.42 46.58
C LEU A 83 -15.27 -11.34 47.62
N PHE A 84 -15.23 -11.74 48.89
CA PHE A 84 -15.38 -10.84 50.01
C PHE A 84 -14.14 -10.83 50.89
N PHE A 85 -13.85 -9.66 51.45
CA PHE A 85 -12.66 -9.35 52.22
C PHE A 85 -13.05 -8.69 53.55
N ASP A 86 -12.57 -9.26 54.66
CA ASP A 86 -12.75 -8.70 55.99
C ASP A 86 -11.42 -8.68 56.78
N LYS A 87 -11.10 -7.56 57.44
CA LYS A 87 -9.87 -7.45 58.24
C LYS A 87 -10.11 -8.09 59.60
N VAL A 88 -9.32 -9.11 59.93
CA VAL A 88 -9.46 -9.81 61.21
C VAL A 88 -9.00 -8.89 62.33
N SER A 89 -9.94 -8.34 63.09
CA SER A 89 -9.65 -7.57 64.31
C SER A 89 -9.29 -8.54 65.43
N ALA A 90 -8.27 -8.22 66.23
CA ALA A 90 -7.81 -9.05 67.35
C ALA A 90 -8.89 -9.13 68.45
N GLY A 91 -9.81 -10.08 68.30
CA GLY A 91 -10.92 -10.30 69.23
C GLY A 91 -11.98 -11.20 68.60
N HIS A 92 -11.75 -12.52 68.69
CA HIS A 92 -12.62 -13.64 68.30
C HIS A 92 -13.20 -13.62 66.86
N PRO A 93 -13.01 -14.67 66.05
CA PRO A 93 -13.82 -14.85 64.86
C PRO A 93 -15.28 -14.93 65.33
N SER A 94 -16.10 -13.94 64.97
CA SER A 94 -17.52 -13.97 65.28
C SER A 94 -18.15 -15.01 64.36
N VAL A 95 -18.10 -16.28 64.79
CA VAL A 95 -18.75 -17.42 64.15
C VAL A 95 -20.22 -17.05 63.97
N GLY A 96 -20.63 -16.76 62.74
CA GLY A 96 -22.01 -16.47 62.37
C GLY A 96 -22.41 -15.00 62.25
N GLN A 97 -21.50 -14.06 61.99
CA GLN A 97 -21.91 -12.84 61.29
C GLN A 97 -22.06 -13.11 59.78
N THR A 98 -23.22 -12.74 59.24
CA THR A 98 -23.61 -12.83 57.82
C THR A 98 -22.98 -11.73 56.97
N ASN A 99 -22.12 -10.88 57.54
CA ASN A 99 -21.47 -9.79 56.85
C ASN A 99 -20.07 -10.25 56.42
N TYR A 100 -19.91 -10.60 55.15
CA TYR A 100 -18.65 -11.11 54.61
C TYR A 100 -17.55 -10.03 54.48
N GLY A 101 -17.79 -8.84 55.00
CA GLY A 101 -16.95 -7.67 54.81
C GLY A 101 -17.24 -6.99 53.47
N THR A 102 -16.20 -6.39 52.88
CA THR A 102 -16.31 -5.64 51.62
C THR A 102 -16.22 -6.61 50.45
N GLN A 103 -17.15 -6.52 49.50
CA GLN A 103 -17.04 -7.24 48.24
C GLN A 103 -15.97 -6.60 47.35
N VAL A 104 -14.98 -7.38 46.94
CA VAL A 104 -13.83 -6.93 46.14
C VAL A 104 -13.83 -7.49 44.71
N SER A 105 -14.64 -8.51 44.44
CA SER A 105 -14.92 -9.01 43.10
C SER A 105 -16.36 -9.54 42.99
N GLN A 106 -16.93 -9.46 41.79
CA GLN A 106 -18.26 -9.98 41.44
C GLN A 106 -18.19 -11.34 40.76
N SER A 107 -16.99 -11.83 40.44
CA SER A 107 -16.79 -13.13 39.79
C SER A 107 -17.07 -14.27 40.77
N GLU A 108 -17.69 -15.34 40.28
CA GLU A 108 -17.75 -16.61 41.03
C GLU A 108 -16.33 -17.07 41.34
N ILE A 109 -16.07 -17.37 42.61
CA ILE A 109 -14.76 -17.84 43.08
C ILE A 109 -14.84 -19.33 43.34
N TYR A 110 -13.99 -20.12 42.70
CA TYR A 110 -13.93 -21.57 42.91
C TYR A 110 -12.89 -21.95 43.97
N GLN A 111 -11.70 -21.33 43.93
CA GLN A 111 -10.63 -21.58 44.90
C GLN A 111 -9.80 -20.32 45.14
N LEU A 112 -9.35 -20.15 46.38
CA LEU A 112 -8.36 -19.14 46.77
C LEU A 112 -7.02 -19.81 47.09
N MET A 113 -5.93 -19.21 46.62
CA MET A 113 -4.58 -19.68 46.85
C MET A 113 -3.65 -18.51 47.22
N PRO A 114 -2.98 -18.56 48.39
CA PRO A 114 -1.98 -17.56 48.74
C PRO A 114 -0.66 -17.83 47.98
N SER A 115 -0.03 -16.77 47.46
CA SER A 115 1.28 -16.84 46.82
C SER A 115 2.09 -15.59 47.19
N GLY A 116 2.99 -15.72 48.16
CA GLY A 116 3.75 -14.58 48.69
C GLY A 116 2.82 -13.59 49.43
N ASN A 117 2.77 -12.34 48.97
CA ASN A 117 1.85 -11.31 49.49
C ASN A 117 0.59 -11.14 48.61
N GLU A 118 0.45 -11.97 47.58
CA GLU A 118 -0.67 -11.95 46.64
C GLU A 118 -1.65 -13.07 46.97
N LEU A 119 -2.93 -12.77 46.77
CA LEU A 119 -3.98 -13.77 46.76
C LEU A 119 -4.42 -14.02 45.33
N TRP A 120 -4.39 -15.29 44.94
CA TRP A 120 -4.83 -15.75 43.64
C TRP A 120 -6.21 -16.36 43.78
N ALA A 121 -7.15 -15.92 42.95
CA ALA A 121 -8.51 -16.43 42.92
C ALA A 121 -8.77 -17.11 41.58
N ALA A 122 -9.12 -18.40 41.63
CA ALA A 122 -9.65 -19.16 40.50
C ALA A 122 -11.12 -18.76 40.31
N THR A 123 -11.49 -18.28 39.11
CA THR A 123 -12.82 -17.73 38.86
C THR A 123 -13.51 -18.36 37.65
N GLY A 124 -14.79 -18.02 37.45
CA GLY A 124 -15.54 -18.32 36.24
C GLY A 124 -14.97 -17.70 34.96
N ASN A 125 -14.09 -16.71 35.10
CA ASN A 125 -13.54 -15.90 34.01
C ASN A 125 -12.02 -15.70 34.17
N GLY A 126 -11.29 -16.80 34.35
CA GLY A 126 -9.84 -16.83 34.45
C GLY A 126 -9.33 -16.81 35.88
N ILE A 127 -8.23 -16.07 36.08
CA ILE A 127 -7.58 -15.92 37.38
C ILE A 127 -7.52 -14.43 37.73
N GLU A 128 -8.02 -14.09 38.90
CA GLU A 128 -7.93 -12.74 39.46
C GLU A 128 -6.88 -12.69 40.56
N LEU A 129 -6.15 -11.57 40.62
CA LEU A 129 -5.09 -11.35 41.59
C LEU A 129 -5.47 -10.22 42.53
N PHE A 130 -5.20 -10.39 43.81
CA PHE A 130 -5.46 -9.39 44.83
C PHE A 130 -4.23 -9.18 45.71
N SER A 131 -4.04 -7.94 46.15
CA SER A 131 -3.10 -7.65 47.23
C SER A 131 -3.69 -8.01 48.58
N GLY A 132 -2.82 -8.21 49.57
CA GLY A 132 -3.24 -8.48 50.96
C GLY A 132 -4.16 -7.42 51.60
N ASP A 133 -4.29 -6.22 51.02
CA ASP A 133 -5.20 -5.16 51.47
C ASP A 133 -6.55 -5.12 50.73
N GLY A 134 -6.84 -6.09 49.85
CA GLY A 134 -8.14 -6.20 49.18
C GLY A 134 -8.22 -5.57 47.79
N LYS A 135 -7.12 -5.04 47.23
CA LYS A 135 -7.15 -4.39 45.91
C LYS A 135 -6.88 -5.38 44.79
N VAL A 136 -7.62 -5.24 43.69
CA VAL A 136 -7.36 -5.97 42.45
C VAL A 136 -6.00 -5.54 41.89
N LEU A 137 -5.14 -6.52 41.63
CA LEU A 137 -3.84 -6.34 41.01
C LEU A 137 -3.94 -6.44 39.49
N LYS A 138 -2.99 -5.81 38.78
CA LYS A 138 -2.86 -5.98 37.34
C LYS A 138 -2.48 -7.45 37.05
N PRO A 139 -3.23 -8.15 36.17
CA PRO A 139 -2.89 -9.53 35.84
C PRO A 139 -1.53 -9.61 35.14
N TYR A 140 -0.82 -10.73 35.36
CA TYR A 140 0.35 -11.05 34.55
C TYR A 140 -0.05 -11.27 33.09
N PRO A 141 0.79 -10.93 32.10
CA PRO A 141 0.47 -11.08 30.68
C PRO A 141 -0.03 -12.49 30.30
N ALA A 142 0.52 -13.52 30.93
CA ALA A 142 0.11 -14.91 30.74
C ALA A 142 -1.38 -15.13 31.07
N LEU A 143 -1.92 -14.46 32.09
CA LEU A 143 -3.29 -14.65 32.56
C LEU A 143 -4.34 -14.09 31.61
N ASP A 144 -3.98 -13.17 30.72
CA ASP A 144 -4.90 -12.68 29.69
C ASP A 144 -5.38 -13.81 28.76
N LEU A 145 -4.58 -14.86 28.59
CA LEU A 145 -4.93 -16.07 27.82
C LEU A 145 -5.96 -16.96 28.51
N LEU A 146 -6.27 -16.71 29.79
CA LEU A 146 -7.26 -17.45 30.58
C LEU A 146 -8.60 -16.71 30.67
N LYS A 147 -8.73 -15.53 30.05
CA LYS A 147 -10.01 -14.83 29.96
C LYS A 147 -11.02 -15.69 29.20
N ASP A 148 -12.28 -15.59 29.63
CA ASP A 148 -13.42 -16.37 29.16
C ASP A 148 -13.28 -17.88 29.42
N GLU A 149 -12.43 -18.29 30.37
CA GLU A 149 -12.29 -19.67 30.81
C GLU A 149 -12.58 -19.84 32.30
N THR A 150 -13.33 -20.88 32.64
CA THR A 150 -13.57 -21.25 34.02
C THR A 150 -12.37 -22.01 34.59
N ILE A 151 -11.77 -21.49 35.67
CA ILE A 151 -10.66 -22.10 36.40
C ILE A 151 -11.20 -22.61 37.74
N TYR A 152 -11.05 -23.91 37.98
CA TYR A 152 -11.61 -24.58 39.15
C TYR A 152 -10.64 -24.68 40.31
N ALA A 153 -9.35 -24.88 40.02
CA ALA A 153 -8.36 -25.10 41.07
C ALA A 153 -6.98 -24.54 40.71
N LEU A 154 -6.22 -24.20 41.76
CA LEU A 154 -4.86 -23.67 41.71
C LEU A 154 -4.00 -24.41 42.74
N LEU A 155 -2.89 -24.99 42.30
CA LEU A 155 -1.93 -25.68 43.16
C LEU A 155 -0.49 -25.25 42.83
N PRO A 156 0.28 -24.74 43.80
CA PRO A 156 1.67 -24.42 43.59
C PRO A 156 2.55 -25.67 43.72
N ASP A 157 3.56 -25.79 42.85
CA ASP A 157 4.59 -26.80 42.99
C ASP A 157 5.83 -26.28 43.75
N GLU A 158 6.79 -27.17 43.99
CA GLU A 158 8.04 -26.85 44.71
C GLU A 158 8.93 -25.84 43.95
N GLN A 159 8.75 -25.68 42.65
CA GLN A 159 9.49 -24.76 41.78
C GLN A 159 8.77 -23.40 41.63
N GLN A 160 7.76 -23.13 42.46
CA GLN A 160 6.92 -21.93 42.41
C GLN A 160 6.12 -21.78 41.11
N ARG A 161 6.01 -22.82 40.29
CA ARG A 161 5.08 -22.87 39.16
C ARG A 161 3.67 -23.09 39.72
N ILE A 162 2.67 -22.53 39.04
CA ILE A 162 1.28 -22.64 39.47
C ILE A 162 0.55 -23.53 38.48
N TRP A 163 0.11 -24.69 38.95
CA TRP A 163 -0.71 -25.60 38.19
C TRP A 163 -2.18 -25.26 38.41
N PHE A 164 -2.97 -25.40 37.35
CA PHE A 164 -4.39 -25.12 37.41
C PHE A 164 -5.18 -26.16 36.62
N SER A 165 -6.42 -26.38 37.05
CA SER A 165 -7.41 -27.14 36.28
C SER A 165 -8.61 -26.27 36.00
N GLY A 166 -9.20 -26.43 34.81
CA GLY A 166 -10.37 -25.67 34.39
C GLY A 166 -11.26 -26.46 33.43
N ILE A 167 -12.12 -25.75 32.72
CA ILE A 167 -13.01 -26.33 31.69
C ILE A 167 -12.25 -26.76 30.43
N ARG A 168 -11.00 -26.29 30.22
CA ARG A 168 -10.14 -26.66 29.09
C ARG A 168 -8.86 -27.39 29.52
N GLY A 169 -8.98 -28.28 30.50
CA GLY A 169 -7.95 -29.20 30.89
C GLY A 169 -7.10 -28.70 32.05
N ILE A 170 -5.83 -29.13 32.04
CA ILE A 170 -4.83 -28.74 33.03
C ILE A 170 -3.83 -27.80 32.37
N GLY A 171 -3.36 -26.80 33.09
CA GLY A 171 -2.22 -25.99 32.68
C GLY A 171 -1.25 -25.69 33.82
N CYS A 172 -0.11 -25.13 33.44
CA CYS A 172 0.97 -24.74 34.32
C CYS A 172 1.46 -23.35 33.92
N ILE A 173 1.43 -22.42 34.87
CA ILE A 173 1.99 -21.08 34.74
C ILE A 173 3.45 -21.15 35.17
N THR A 174 4.35 -20.70 34.30
CA THR A 174 5.79 -20.71 34.54
C THR A 174 6.20 -19.85 35.73
N THR A 175 7.37 -20.11 36.29
CA THR A 175 7.88 -19.39 37.48
C THR A 175 8.04 -17.88 37.22
N ASP A 176 8.37 -17.48 35.99
CA ASP A 176 8.46 -16.07 35.57
C ASP A 176 7.11 -15.40 35.31
N ARG A 177 6.00 -16.16 35.41
CA ARG A 177 4.61 -15.72 35.15
C ARG A 177 4.37 -15.18 33.73
N LYS A 178 5.24 -15.50 32.77
CA LYS A 178 5.13 -14.99 31.39
C LYS A 178 4.46 -15.97 30.44
N ARG A 179 4.47 -17.27 30.75
CA ARG A 179 3.97 -18.32 29.86
C ARG A 179 2.98 -19.22 30.56
N ILE A 180 2.07 -19.77 29.76
CA ILE A 180 1.14 -20.84 30.17
C ILE A 180 1.42 -22.07 29.33
N ILE A 181 1.67 -23.19 29.97
CA ILE A 181 1.79 -24.49 29.34
C ILE A 181 0.46 -25.21 29.55
N ARG A 182 -0.17 -25.74 28.50
CA ARG A 182 -1.43 -26.49 28.59
C ARG A 182 -1.21 -27.93 28.19
N PHE A 183 -2.00 -28.77 28.83
CA PHE A 183 -2.07 -30.18 28.56
C PHE A 183 -3.42 -30.48 27.91
N SER A 184 -3.41 -31.29 26.86
CA SER A 184 -4.62 -31.72 26.14
C SER A 184 -4.89 -33.20 26.40
N SER A 185 -5.96 -33.74 25.81
CA SER A 185 -6.26 -35.19 25.84
C SER A 185 -5.08 -36.04 25.33
N LYS A 186 -4.22 -35.50 24.47
CA LYS A 186 -3.01 -36.16 23.96
C LYS A 186 -1.95 -36.39 25.05
N ASN A 187 -2.00 -35.62 26.14
CA ASN A 187 -1.13 -35.76 27.29
C ASN A 187 -1.69 -36.74 28.34
N ASN A 188 -2.52 -37.70 27.91
CA ASN A 188 -3.18 -38.69 28.77
C ASN A 188 -4.04 -38.06 29.89
N LEU A 189 -4.69 -36.94 29.59
CA LEU A 189 -5.71 -36.39 30.48
C LEU A 189 -6.96 -37.28 30.48
N GLN A 190 -7.60 -37.42 31.64
CA GLN A 190 -8.85 -38.17 31.78
C GLN A 190 -9.99 -37.58 30.94
N SER A 191 -10.00 -36.24 30.86
CA SER A 191 -10.89 -35.40 30.06
C SER A 191 -10.30 -33.98 30.02
N LEU A 192 -10.85 -33.09 29.19
CA LEU A 192 -10.60 -31.65 29.29
C LEU A 192 -11.45 -31.00 30.39
N GLU A 193 -12.56 -31.62 30.78
CA GLU A 193 -13.43 -31.07 31.82
C GLU A 193 -13.05 -31.60 33.20
N PHE A 194 -12.59 -30.68 34.04
CA PHE A 194 -12.25 -30.92 35.45
C PHE A 194 -13.38 -30.44 36.37
N ASN A 195 -13.39 -30.93 37.60
CA ASN A 195 -14.44 -30.60 38.56
C ASN A 195 -13.97 -29.56 39.58
N HIS A 196 -14.90 -28.72 40.02
CA HIS A 196 -14.71 -27.86 41.18
C HIS A 196 -14.41 -28.69 42.43
N ASN A 197 -13.52 -28.18 43.30
CA ASN A 197 -13.07 -28.81 44.54
C ASN A 197 -12.41 -30.21 44.38
N ALA A 198 -12.06 -30.60 43.15
CA ALA A 198 -11.40 -31.87 42.87
C ALA A 198 -9.90 -31.69 42.63
N ALA A 199 -9.20 -31.02 43.55
CA ALA A 199 -7.76 -30.83 43.44
C ALA A 199 -7.07 -30.96 44.80
N CYS A 200 -5.94 -31.68 44.86
CA CYS A 200 -5.14 -31.75 46.07
C CYS A 200 -3.66 -32.01 45.78
N LYS A 201 -2.81 -31.57 46.70
CA LYS A 201 -1.37 -31.91 46.72
C LYS A 201 -1.19 -33.16 47.59
N GLY A 202 -0.64 -34.22 47.01
CA GLY A 202 -0.36 -35.46 47.72
C GLY A 202 1.12 -35.64 48.07
N PRO A 203 1.48 -36.83 48.59
CA PRO A 203 2.84 -37.14 49.00
C PRO A 203 3.86 -36.98 47.87
N GLY A 204 5.08 -36.56 48.22
CA GLY A 204 6.18 -36.39 47.26
C GLY A 204 6.00 -35.25 46.26
N GLY A 205 5.11 -34.29 46.55
CA GLY A 205 4.87 -33.13 45.68
C GLY A 205 4.02 -33.41 44.45
N ARG A 206 3.37 -34.59 44.38
CA ARG A 206 2.43 -34.90 43.31
C ARG A 206 1.16 -34.07 43.43
N LEU A 207 0.64 -33.63 42.30
CA LEU A 207 -0.60 -32.87 42.20
C LEU A 207 -1.68 -33.77 41.61
N TYR A 208 -2.85 -33.79 42.23
CA TYR A 208 -3.99 -34.58 41.79
C TYR A 208 -5.09 -33.63 41.36
N PHE A 209 -5.63 -33.87 40.16
CA PHE A 209 -6.76 -33.13 39.60
C PHE A 209 -7.81 -34.13 39.13
N GLY A 210 -9.02 -34.02 39.66
CA GLY A 210 -10.17 -34.86 39.32
C GLY A 210 -11.12 -34.15 38.38
N GLY A 211 -11.76 -34.91 37.51
CA GLY A 211 -12.81 -34.41 36.66
C GLY A 211 -13.84 -35.48 36.33
N ILE A 212 -14.50 -35.31 35.19
CA ILE A 212 -15.71 -36.08 34.86
C ILE A 212 -15.45 -37.58 34.57
N ASN A 213 -14.21 -37.97 34.28
CA ASN A 213 -13.83 -39.31 33.85
C ASN A 213 -12.60 -39.85 34.63
N GLY A 214 -12.41 -39.39 35.87
CA GLY A 214 -11.38 -39.92 36.77
C GLY A 214 -10.44 -38.85 37.32
N VAL A 215 -9.21 -39.26 37.61
CA VAL A 215 -8.20 -38.42 38.28
C VAL A 215 -6.87 -38.49 37.53
N ASN A 216 -6.30 -37.32 37.24
CA ASN A 216 -4.91 -37.20 36.77
C ASN A 216 -3.97 -36.94 37.96
N ALA A 217 -2.88 -37.68 38.02
CA ALA A 217 -1.78 -37.45 38.96
C ALA A 217 -0.56 -36.94 38.21
N ILE A 218 -0.09 -35.75 38.56
CA ILE A 218 1.03 -35.06 37.93
C ILE A 218 2.21 -35.06 38.90
N ALA A 219 3.39 -35.41 38.42
CA ALA A 219 4.65 -35.21 39.12
C ALA A 219 5.35 -33.98 38.52
N PRO A 220 5.24 -32.78 39.14
CA PRO A 220 5.84 -31.58 38.56
C PRO A 220 7.37 -31.69 38.42
N SER A 221 8.02 -32.45 39.29
CA SER A 221 9.48 -32.66 39.27
C SER A 221 9.99 -33.43 38.05
N SER A 222 9.16 -34.25 37.40
CA SER A 222 9.53 -34.94 36.15
C SER A 222 9.31 -34.07 34.91
N TYR A 223 8.68 -32.90 35.06
CA TYR A 223 8.42 -31.98 33.97
C TYR A 223 9.55 -30.96 33.85
N ILE A 224 10.35 -31.09 32.79
CA ILE A 224 11.42 -30.17 32.39
C ILE A 224 10.82 -29.21 31.35
N SER A 225 10.68 -27.92 31.69
CA SER A 225 10.03 -26.92 30.83
C SER A 225 10.94 -26.27 29.79
N GLU A 226 12.14 -26.82 29.58
CA GLU A 226 13.18 -26.29 28.69
C GLU A 226 13.33 -27.18 27.45
N GLU A 227 12.23 -27.54 26.80
CA GLU A 227 12.34 -27.99 25.41
C GLU A 227 12.74 -26.79 24.56
N GLU A 228 13.91 -26.89 23.93
CA GLU A 228 14.37 -25.94 22.90
C GLU A 228 13.24 -25.79 21.88
N VAL A 229 12.88 -24.53 21.59
CA VAL A 229 11.91 -24.24 20.53
C VAL A 229 12.43 -24.93 19.26
N PRO A 230 11.63 -25.81 18.63
CA PRO A 230 12.15 -26.63 17.55
C PRO A 230 12.51 -25.72 16.37
N SER A 231 13.68 -25.95 15.76
CA SER A 231 14.11 -25.20 14.59
C SER A 231 13.11 -25.40 13.44
N VAL A 232 12.72 -24.30 12.82
CA VAL A 232 11.75 -24.26 11.73
C VAL A 232 12.51 -24.27 10.41
N SER A 233 12.30 -25.32 9.63
CA SER A 233 12.95 -25.50 8.33
C SER A 233 11.96 -25.35 7.18
N ILE A 234 12.43 -24.87 6.03
CA ILE A 234 11.62 -24.83 4.81
C ILE A 234 11.43 -26.25 4.28
N PHE A 235 10.17 -26.65 4.09
CA PHE A 235 9.79 -27.92 3.47
C PHE A 235 9.67 -27.80 1.96
N SER A 236 9.05 -26.72 1.49
CA SER A 236 8.84 -26.48 0.06
C SER A 236 8.96 -25.00 -0.26
N LEU A 237 9.53 -24.68 -1.43
CA LEU A 237 9.60 -23.33 -1.95
C LEU A 237 9.33 -23.34 -3.46
N PHE A 238 8.38 -22.51 -3.86
CA PHE A 238 7.99 -22.22 -5.22
C PHE A 238 8.33 -20.77 -5.54
N ILE A 239 9.01 -20.56 -6.67
CA ILE A 239 9.34 -19.26 -7.22
C ILE A 239 8.76 -19.21 -8.62
N ALA A 240 7.99 -18.17 -8.92
CA ALA A 240 7.36 -18.02 -10.23
C ALA A 240 6.43 -19.19 -10.62
N ASP A 241 5.77 -19.82 -9.63
CA ASP A 241 5.00 -21.07 -9.77
C ASP A 241 5.80 -22.31 -10.19
N THR A 242 7.12 -22.18 -10.26
CA THR A 242 8.07 -23.29 -10.45
C THR A 242 8.57 -23.77 -9.09
N ALA A 243 8.58 -25.08 -8.88
CA ALA A 243 9.20 -25.66 -7.69
C ALA A 243 10.70 -25.34 -7.70
N TYR A 244 11.15 -24.52 -6.76
CA TYR A 244 12.58 -24.22 -6.59
C TYR A 244 13.24 -25.33 -5.77
N THR A 245 12.54 -25.86 -4.77
CA THR A 245 12.93 -27.05 -4.02
C THR A 245 11.70 -27.82 -3.53
N GLN A 246 11.80 -29.14 -3.54
CA GLN A 246 10.86 -30.07 -2.91
C GLN A 246 11.67 -30.92 -1.91
N GLY A 247 11.68 -30.53 -0.63
CA GLY A 247 12.43 -31.23 0.41
C GLY A 247 13.12 -30.31 1.43
N ILE A 248 13.71 -30.93 2.45
CA ILE A 248 14.39 -30.26 3.57
C ILE A 248 15.60 -29.48 3.06
N VAL A 249 15.61 -28.16 3.27
CA VAL A 249 16.74 -27.31 2.85
C VAL A 249 17.57 -26.90 4.06
N SER A 250 18.83 -27.35 4.13
CA SER A 250 19.71 -27.12 5.29
C SER A 250 20.33 -25.72 5.36
N SER A 251 20.22 -24.89 4.32
CA SER A 251 20.83 -23.55 4.28
C SER A 251 20.33 -22.75 3.05
N MET A 252 19.68 -21.60 3.25
CA MET A 252 19.36 -20.66 2.15
C MET A 252 19.68 -19.21 2.53
N PRO A 253 20.90 -18.72 2.30
CA PRO A 253 21.28 -17.39 2.74
C PRO A 253 20.70 -16.27 1.85
N GLN A 254 20.53 -16.45 0.54
CA GLN A 254 19.97 -15.41 -0.34
C GLN A 254 19.44 -15.97 -1.67
N ILE A 255 18.26 -15.51 -2.10
CA ILE A 255 17.65 -15.81 -3.40
C ILE A 255 17.44 -14.50 -4.16
N ARG A 256 17.87 -14.47 -5.43
CA ARG A 256 17.64 -13.34 -6.33
C ARG A 256 16.46 -13.61 -7.24
N LEU A 257 15.49 -12.70 -7.25
CA LEU A 257 14.27 -12.79 -8.02
C LEU A 257 14.27 -11.75 -9.14
N ASN A 258 13.90 -12.20 -10.34
CA ASN A 258 13.54 -11.28 -11.41
C ASN A 258 12.14 -10.71 -11.14
N ARG A 259 11.90 -9.44 -11.48
CA ARG A 259 10.59 -8.77 -11.33
C ARG A 259 9.41 -9.55 -11.91
N ASN A 260 9.60 -10.26 -13.03
CA ASN A 260 8.53 -11.04 -13.67
C ASN A 260 8.18 -12.35 -12.93
N ALA A 261 8.99 -12.68 -11.93
CA ALA A 261 8.97 -13.90 -11.12
C ALA A 261 8.88 -13.58 -9.62
N ALA A 262 8.48 -12.35 -9.26
CA ALA A 262 8.50 -11.80 -7.90
C ALA A 262 7.31 -12.29 -7.04
N HIS A 263 7.01 -13.58 -7.12
CA HIS A 263 6.09 -14.27 -6.24
C HIS A 263 6.74 -15.52 -5.68
N ILE A 264 6.58 -15.68 -4.37
CA ILE A 264 7.09 -16.82 -3.62
C ILE A 264 5.95 -17.48 -2.86
N ARG A 265 5.97 -18.80 -2.82
CA ARG A 265 5.09 -19.60 -1.97
C ARG A 265 5.90 -20.73 -1.38
N GLY A 266 5.66 -21.07 -0.13
CA GLY A 266 6.33 -22.20 0.48
C GLY A 266 5.60 -22.70 1.70
N SER A 267 6.16 -23.75 2.27
CA SER A 267 5.72 -24.28 3.55
C SER A 267 6.92 -24.61 4.42
N VAL A 268 6.71 -24.58 5.73
CA VAL A 268 7.71 -24.93 6.73
C VAL A 268 7.32 -26.20 7.48
N PHE A 269 8.27 -26.76 8.21
CA PHE A 269 8.06 -27.86 9.13
C PHE A 269 9.06 -27.76 10.28
N THR A 270 8.78 -28.43 11.39
CA THR A 270 9.72 -28.61 12.49
C THR A 270 10.17 -30.06 12.55
N ALA A 271 11.47 -30.31 12.75
CA ALA A 271 12.03 -31.67 12.74
C ALA A 271 11.74 -32.45 14.03
N ASP A 272 11.56 -31.73 15.13
CA ASP A 272 11.17 -32.27 16.41
C ASP A 272 9.68 -31.99 16.63
N TYR A 273 8.88 -33.05 16.80
CA TYR A 273 7.79 -33.23 17.79
C TYR A 273 6.67 -34.17 17.29
N PRO A 274 6.01 -34.91 18.21
CA PRO A 274 5.07 -35.97 17.87
C PRO A 274 3.74 -35.54 17.23
N ASP A 275 3.44 -34.24 17.10
CA ASP A 275 2.08 -33.81 16.75
C ASP A 275 2.02 -32.51 15.92
N ALA A 276 2.02 -32.66 14.60
CA ALA A 276 1.99 -31.56 13.63
C ALA A 276 0.66 -30.77 13.58
N ALA A 277 -0.43 -31.30 14.15
CA ALA A 277 -1.77 -30.74 14.00
C ALA A 277 -2.06 -29.51 14.89
N ASP A 278 -1.29 -29.32 15.97
CA ASP A 278 -1.52 -28.22 16.94
C ASP A 278 -0.47 -27.10 16.80
N GLN A 279 0.43 -27.20 15.83
CA GLN A 279 1.47 -26.22 15.59
C GLN A 279 0.90 -24.98 14.90
N ARG A 280 1.31 -23.79 15.34
CA ARG A 280 0.95 -22.54 14.68
C ARG A 280 2.20 -21.78 14.27
N PHE A 281 2.19 -21.24 13.06
CA PHE A 281 3.30 -20.47 12.53
C PHE A 281 2.85 -19.03 12.24
N SER A 282 3.74 -18.10 12.55
CA SER A 282 3.61 -16.70 12.12
C SER A 282 4.79 -16.36 11.22
N PHE A 283 4.51 -15.62 10.16
CA PHE A 283 5.49 -15.18 9.18
C PHE A 283 5.58 -13.66 9.16
N LEU A 284 6.80 -13.15 8.97
CA LEU A 284 7.08 -11.73 8.78
C LEU A 284 8.03 -11.56 7.60
N LEU A 285 7.57 -10.86 6.56
CA LEU A 285 8.43 -10.42 5.46
C LEU A 285 8.88 -8.98 5.70
N GLN A 286 10.03 -8.82 6.36
CA GLN A 286 10.63 -7.51 6.59
C GLN A 286 10.92 -6.82 5.25
N GLY A 287 10.53 -5.55 5.16
CA GLY A 287 10.60 -4.76 3.92
C GLY A 287 9.31 -4.75 3.10
N TYR A 288 8.35 -5.64 3.40
CA TYR A 288 7.04 -5.70 2.73
C TYR A 288 5.88 -5.45 3.69
N GLN A 289 5.83 -6.16 4.83
CA GLN A 289 4.78 -6.02 5.83
C GLN A 289 5.37 -5.58 7.19
N PRO A 290 4.69 -4.70 7.96
CA PRO A 290 5.21 -4.19 9.23
C PRO A 290 4.95 -5.12 10.42
N GLU A 291 3.90 -5.94 10.36
CA GLU A 291 3.43 -6.77 11.47
C GLU A 291 3.52 -8.27 11.13
N TRP A 292 3.61 -9.10 12.16
CA TRP A 292 3.58 -10.56 12.02
C TRP A 292 2.21 -11.03 11.56
N SER A 293 2.16 -12.09 10.74
CA SER A 293 0.89 -12.75 10.46
C SER A 293 0.32 -13.41 11.72
N GLU A 294 -1.00 -13.52 11.79
CA GLU A 294 -1.68 -14.27 12.84
C GLU A 294 -1.19 -15.73 12.89
N PRO A 295 -1.02 -16.32 14.10
CA PRO A 295 -0.61 -17.71 14.24
C PRO A 295 -1.65 -18.67 13.64
N ALA A 296 -1.29 -19.29 12.52
CA ALA A 296 -2.17 -20.19 11.77
C ALA A 296 -1.65 -21.64 11.81
N PRO A 297 -2.53 -22.65 11.79
CA PRO A 297 -2.14 -24.05 11.65
C PRO A 297 -1.62 -24.39 10.25
N ASP A 298 -1.86 -23.50 9.27
CA ASP A 298 -1.25 -23.61 7.96
C ASP A 298 0.23 -23.22 8.06
N ALA A 299 1.11 -24.18 7.85
CA ALA A 299 2.56 -23.95 7.79
C ALA A 299 3.01 -23.28 6.48
N GLY A 300 2.10 -22.70 5.71
CA GLY A 300 2.35 -22.06 4.43
C GLY A 300 2.54 -20.54 4.49
N PHE A 301 3.39 -20.02 3.59
CA PHE A 301 3.49 -18.59 3.29
C PHE A 301 3.32 -18.34 1.78
N SER A 302 2.77 -17.17 1.42
CA SER A 302 2.59 -16.79 0.02
C SER A 302 2.66 -15.27 -0.13
N TYR A 303 3.66 -14.79 -0.88
CA TYR A 303 3.84 -13.38 -1.22
C TYR A 303 3.82 -13.19 -2.73
N ARG A 304 3.05 -12.23 -3.21
CA ARG A 304 2.86 -11.96 -4.64
C ARG A 304 3.23 -10.52 -4.97
N ASN A 305 3.71 -10.31 -6.20
CA ASN A 305 4.03 -9.00 -6.75
C ASN A 305 4.97 -8.19 -5.85
N LEU A 306 6.03 -8.82 -5.35
CA LEU A 306 7.03 -8.15 -4.51
C LEU A 306 7.71 -7.03 -5.31
N PRO A 307 7.72 -5.78 -4.82
CA PRO A 307 8.47 -4.69 -5.43
C PRO A 307 9.99 -4.96 -5.47
N PRO A 308 10.75 -4.20 -6.26
CA PRO A 308 12.22 -4.25 -6.19
C PRO A 308 12.71 -3.82 -4.81
N GLY A 309 13.60 -4.62 -4.22
CA GLY A 309 14.09 -4.40 -2.86
C GLY A 309 14.71 -5.64 -2.24
N GLU A 310 15.22 -5.46 -1.02
CA GLU A 310 15.72 -6.55 -0.18
C GLU A 310 14.69 -6.90 0.89
N TYR A 311 14.41 -8.19 1.04
CA TYR A 311 13.44 -8.71 2.00
C TYR A 311 14.04 -9.82 2.84
N ARG A 312 13.62 -9.91 4.10
CA ARG A 312 13.98 -11.01 5.01
C ARG A 312 12.71 -11.69 5.49
N LEU A 313 12.57 -12.97 5.15
CA LEU A 313 11.46 -13.79 5.61
C LEU A 313 11.84 -14.41 6.95
N LEU A 314 11.17 -13.96 7.99
CA LEU A 314 11.26 -14.50 9.33
C LEU A 314 10.06 -15.40 9.61
N VAL A 315 10.28 -16.44 10.38
CA VAL A 315 9.23 -17.28 10.94
C VAL A 315 9.39 -17.32 12.44
N ARG A 316 8.29 -17.52 13.14
CA ARG A 316 8.32 -17.91 14.54
C ARG A 316 7.29 -18.99 14.78
N TYR A 317 7.67 -19.95 15.59
CA TYR A 317 6.78 -20.96 16.12
C TYR A 317 5.92 -20.34 17.22
N SER A 318 4.63 -20.69 17.23
CA SER A 318 3.74 -20.42 18.35
C SER A 318 3.19 -21.75 18.84
N ASP A 319 3.34 -22.01 20.13
CA ASP A 319 2.79 -23.22 20.73
C ASP A 319 1.24 -23.14 20.79
N PRO A 320 0.56 -24.24 21.13
CA PRO A 320 -0.91 -24.26 21.25
C PRO A 320 -1.46 -23.27 22.30
N CYS A 321 -0.60 -22.79 23.21
CA CYS A 321 -0.92 -21.80 24.23
C CYS A 321 -0.65 -20.36 23.78
N GLN A 322 -0.27 -20.13 22.52
CA GLN A 322 0.14 -18.83 21.97
C GLN A 322 1.41 -18.25 22.62
N ASN A 323 2.23 -19.07 23.27
CA ASN A 323 3.58 -18.64 23.62
C ASN A 323 4.39 -18.54 22.31
N GLN A 324 4.98 -17.38 22.08
CA GLN A 324 5.74 -17.09 20.87
C GLN A 324 7.20 -17.47 21.10
N GLY A 325 7.73 -18.29 20.20
CA GLY A 325 9.16 -18.54 20.10
C GLY A 325 9.92 -17.35 19.54
N GLU A 326 11.25 -17.42 19.62
CA GLU A 326 12.12 -16.41 19.02
C GLU A 326 12.03 -16.43 17.49
N PRO A 327 12.11 -15.26 16.81
CA PRO A 327 12.15 -15.19 15.35
C PRO A 327 13.37 -15.88 14.75
N GLU A 328 13.13 -16.81 13.81
CA GLU A 328 14.15 -17.49 13.01
C GLU A 328 14.15 -16.95 11.57
N LEU A 329 15.34 -16.72 11.00
CA LEU A 329 15.49 -16.26 9.62
C LEU A 329 15.43 -17.45 8.65
N LEU A 330 14.38 -17.52 7.84
CA LEU A 330 14.21 -18.58 6.85
C LEU A 330 14.99 -18.33 5.57
N LEU A 331 14.87 -17.12 5.00
CA LEU A 331 15.49 -16.77 3.73
C LEU A 331 15.61 -15.26 3.55
N THR A 332 16.60 -14.85 2.74
CA THR A 332 16.72 -13.47 2.24
C THR A 332 16.36 -13.42 0.77
N LEU A 333 15.49 -12.49 0.36
CA LEU A 333 15.12 -12.26 -1.05
C LEU A 333 15.69 -10.92 -1.53
N VAL A 334 16.17 -10.90 -2.76
CA VAL A 334 16.52 -9.66 -3.47
C VAL A 334 15.76 -9.63 -4.78
N VAL A 335 14.81 -8.71 -4.91
CA VAL A 335 14.08 -8.50 -6.17
C VAL A 335 14.80 -7.42 -6.97
N GLU A 336 15.34 -7.79 -8.13
CA GLU A 336 16.11 -6.87 -8.96
C GLU A 336 15.19 -5.85 -9.68
N PRO A 337 15.58 -4.56 -9.73
CA PRO A 337 14.81 -3.56 -10.48
C PRO A 337 14.89 -3.84 -11.98
N ALA A 338 13.81 -3.52 -12.70
CA ALA A 338 13.81 -3.67 -14.15
C ALA A 338 14.78 -2.68 -14.81
N PHE A 339 15.33 -3.03 -15.99
CA PHE A 339 16.33 -2.20 -16.67
C PHE A 339 15.86 -0.75 -16.90
N TRP A 340 14.56 -0.52 -17.14
CA TRP A 340 14.01 0.83 -17.35
C TRP A 340 13.85 1.67 -16.07
N GLN A 341 13.94 1.05 -14.89
CA GLN A 341 13.92 1.73 -13.59
C GLN A 341 15.32 2.11 -13.12
N THR A 342 16.36 1.72 -13.86
CA THR A 342 17.74 2.06 -13.54
C THR A 342 18.05 3.51 -13.92
N LEU A 343 18.94 4.15 -13.15
CA LEU A 343 19.35 5.53 -13.38
C LEU A 343 19.99 5.73 -14.77
N TRP A 344 20.76 4.76 -15.26
CA TRP A 344 21.40 4.88 -16.58
C TRP A 344 20.38 4.88 -17.72
N PHE A 345 19.30 4.09 -17.61
CA PHE A 345 18.25 4.09 -18.62
C PHE A 345 17.49 5.42 -18.62
N ALA A 346 17.13 5.93 -17.43
CA ALA A 346 16.50 7.25 -17.30
C ALA A 346 17.37 8.36 -17.95
N LEU A 347 18.68 8.35 -17.69
CA LEU A 347 19.63 9.27 -18.33
C LEU A 347 19.68 9.07 -19.85
N SER A 348 19.66 7.82 -20.35
CA SER A 348 19.67 7.54 -21.79
C SER A 348 18.43 8.08 -22.52
N VAL A 349 17.26 8.02 -21.87
CA VAL A 349 16.02 8.59 -22.41
C VAL A 349 16.11 10.11 -22.47
N ILE A 350 16.61 10.76 -21.41
CA ILE A 350 16.82 12.22 -21.38
C ILE A 350 17.79 12.64 -22.49
N VAL A 351 18.92 11.95 -22.64
CA VAL A 351 19.90 12.22 -23.71
C VAL A 351 19.28 12.02 -25.09
N SER A 352 18.48 10.97 -25.28
CA SER A 352 17.78 10.71 -26.54
C SER A 352 16.79 11.83 -26.88
N ILE A 353 16.03 12.33 -25.90
CA ILE A 353 15.12 13.47 -26.07
C ILE A 353 15.90 14.73 -26.46
N ILE A 354 17.04 15.00 -25.82
CA ILE A 354 17.89 16.15 -26.15
C ILE A 354 18.41 16.03 -27.60
N ILE A 355 18.92 14.86 -27.99
CA ILE A 355 19.42 14.62 -29.35
C ILE A 355 18.30 14.82 -30.37
N ILE A 356 17.11 14.24 -30.15
CA ILE A 356 15.96 14.40 -31.04
C ILE A 356 15.58 15.87 -31.15
N THR A 357 15.52 16.60 -30.04
CA THR A 357 15.19 18.03 -30.01
C THR A 357 16.22 18.85 -30.82
N VAL A 358 17.51 18.57 -30.66
CA VAL A 358 18.59 19.21 -31.41
C VAL A 358 18.50 18.90 -32.91
N LEU A 359 18.26 17.63 -33.28
CA LEU A 359 18.11 17.22 -34.68
C LEU A 359 16.91 17.89 -35.35
N VAL A 360 15.76 17.93 -34.66
CA VAL A 360 14.55 18.61 -35.13
C VAL A 360 14.81 20.12 -35.27
N ALA A 361 15.42 20.76 -34.27
CA ALA A 361 15.76 22.18 -34.32
C ALA A 361 16.69 22.49 -35.50
N ARG A 362 17.74 21.68 -35.72
CA ARG A 362 18.65 21.84 -36.87
C ARG A 362 17.94 21.67 -38.20
N LYS A 363 17.05 20.69 -38.33
CA LYS A 363 16.28 20.46 -39.56
C LYS A 363 15.35 21.63 -39.85
N VAL A 364 14.63 22.13 -38.83
CA VAL A 364 13.74 23.29 -38.96
C VAL A 364 14.52 24.56 -39.30
N GLN A 365 15.65 24.80 -38.64
CA GLN A 365 16.53 25.93 -38.94
C GLN A 365 17.06 25.85 -40.38
N GLY A 366 17.50 24.67 -40.83
CA GLY A 366 17.97 24.47 -42.21
C GLY A 366 16.89 24.75 -43.25
N ILE A 367 15.65 24.29 -43.02
CA ILE A 367 14.51 24.58 -43.92
C ILE A 367 14.21 26.08 -43.94
N ARG A 368 14.17 26.74 -42.76
CA ARG A 368 13.93 28.18 -42.67
C ARG A 368 15.02 28.98 -43.39
N TYR A 369 16.28 28.57 -43.24
CA TYR A 369 17.41 29.22 -43.88
C TYR A 369 17.37 29.07 -45.41
N ALA A 370 17.09 27.85 -45.91
CA ALA A 370 16.94 27.60 -47.34
C ALA A 370 15.78 28.41 -47.96
N ASN A 371 14.64 28.50 -47.27
CA ASN A 371 13.51 29.31 -47.74
C ASN A 371 13.85 30.81 -47.73
N ARG A 372 14.64 31.29 -46.76
CA ARG A 372 15.07 32.69 -46.73
C ARG A 372 16.03 33.02 -47.86
N ILE A 373 16.97 32.11 -48.18
CA ILE A 373 17.88 32.27 -49.33
C ILE A 373 17.07 32.34 -50.63
N LYS A 374 16.13 31.40 -50.84
CA LYS A 374 15.28 31.41 -52.04
C LYS A 374 14.48 32.71 -52.19
N ALA A 375 13.95 33.25 -51.09
CA ALA A 375 13.23 34.52 -51.12
C ALA A 375 14.15 35.70 -51.49
N LEU A 376 15.37 35.73 -50.95
CA LEU A 376 16.38 36.75 -51.29
C LEU A 376 16.85 36.63 -52.75
N GLU A 377 17.02 35.42 -53.26
CA GLU A 377 17.36 35.18 -54.68
C GLU A 377 16.25 35.69 -55.61
N GLN A 378 14.99 35.46 -55.26
CA GLN A 378 13.83 35.97 -56.01
C GLN A 378 13.78 37.50 -56.00
N GLU A 379 13.98 38.13 -54.84
CA GLU A 379 14.02 39.59 -54.70
C GLU A 379 15.14 40.18 -55.57
N HIS A 380 16.33 39.58 -55.53
CA HIS A 380 17.46 40.03 -56.31
C HIS A 380 17.27 39.81 -57.83
N ALA A 381 16.58 38.73 -58.24
CA ALA A 381 16.23 38.50 -59.63
C ALA A 381 15.27 39.57 -60.17
N ILE A 382 14.24 39.93 -59.38
CA ILE A 382 13.29 41.00 -59.73
C ILE A 382 14.00 42.35 -59.82
N GLU A 383 14.90 42.66 -58.89
CA GLU A 383 15.66 43.92 -58.89
C GLU A 383 16.58 44.03 -60.11
N LYS A 384 17.30 42.95 -60.47
CA LYS A 384 18.13 42.91 -61.68
C LYS A 384 17.32 43.18 -62.94
N GLU A 385 16.12 42.60 -63.04
CA GLU A 385 15.27 42.80 -64.20
C GLU A 385 14.76 44.25 -64.26
N ARG A 386 14.38 44.85 -63.12
CA ARG A 386 14.02 46.28 -63.07
C ARG A 386 15.15 47.20 -63.53
N LEU A 387 16.38 46.91 -63.11
CA LEU A 387 17.56 47.70 -63.51
C LEU A 387 17.86 47.54 -65.01
N ARG A 388 17.72 46.32 -65.55
CA ARG A 388 17.87 46.06 -66.98
C ARG A 388 16.85 46.88 -67.78
N ILE A 389 15.56 46.82 -67.42
CA ILE A 389 14.51 47.57 -68.10
C ILE A 389 14.77 49.08 -67.98
N SER A 390 15.11 49.58 -66.79
CA SER A 390 15.45 51.01 -66.61
C SER A 390 16.62 51.47 -67.47
N LYS A 391 17.57 50.58 -67.76
CA LYS A 391 18.69 50.88 -68.65
C LYS A 391 18.24 50.94 -70.11
N ASP A 392 17.46 49.96 -70.58
CA ASP A 392 16.88 49.99 -71.93
C ASP A 392 16.06 51.27 -72.15
N MET A 393 15.28 51.69 -71.13
CA MET A 393 14.53 52.95 -71.15
C MET A 393 15.43 54.17 -71.32
N HIS A 394 16.53 54.22 -70.56
CA HIS A 394 17.47 55.34 -70.63
C HIS A 394 18.10 55.46 -72.02
N ASP A 395 18.43 54.33 -72.63
CA ASP A 395 19.06 54.27 -73.95
C ASP A 395 18.07 54.70 -75.07
N GLU A 396 16.81 54.23 -75.03
CA GLU A 396 15.78 54.58 -76.03
C GLU A 396 15.38 56.07 -75.98
N VAL A 397 15.09 56.58 -74.78
CA VAL A 397 14.73 58.00 -74.58
C VAL A 397 15.92 58.90 -74.88
N GLY A 398 17.12 58.50 -74.45
CA GLY A 398 18.36 59.23 -74.70
C GLY A 398 18.66 59.40 -76.19
N ALA A 399 18.47 58.35 -76.99
CA ALA A 399 18.66 58.39 -78.43
C ALA A 399 17.71 59.38 -79.12
N SER A 400 16.43 59.36 -78.74
CA SER A 400 15.42 60.25 -79.34
C SER A 400 15.56 61.71 -78.90
N LEU A 401 15.89 61.99 -77.63
CA LEU A 401 16.23 63.34 -77.17
C LEU A 401 17.47 63.91 -77.86
N THR A 402 18.45 63.06 -78.15
CA THR A 402 19.63 63.46 -78.93
C THR A 402 19.25 63.86 -80.35
N ARG A 403 18.38 63.09 -81.01
CA ARG A 403 17.84 63.45 -82.34
C ARG A 403 17.09 64.78 -82.33
N ILE A 404 16.20 65.00 -81.35
CA ILE A 404 15.49 66.27 -81.18
C ILE A 404 16.48 67.43 -81.00
N SER A 405 17.52 67.24 -80.18
CA SER A 405 18.54 68.26 -79.93
C SER A 405 19.30 68.63 -81.20
N ILE A 406 19.69 67.65 -82.01
CA ILE A 406 20.38 67.87 -83.30
C ILE A 406 19.45 68.60 -84.29
N LEU A 407 18.21 68.14 -84.42
CA LEU A 407 17.23 68.78 -85.31
C LEU A 407 16.89 70.20 -84.85
N SER A 408 16.83 70.45 -83.54
CA SER A 408 16.61 71.79 -82.98
C SER A 408 17.76 72.74 -83.34
N GLU A 409 19.01 72.26 -83.31
CA GLU A 409 20.17 73.04 -83.74
C GLU A 409 20.16 73.30 -85.25
N ILE A 410 19.74 72.31 -86.05
CA ILE A 410 19.57 72.45 -87.51
C ILE A 410 18.49 73.49 -87.83
N ALA A 411 17.33 73.45 -87.15
CA ALA A 411 16.26 74.44 -87.29
C ALA A 411 16.76 75.85 -86.94
N ARG A 412 17.55 75.98 -85.87
CA ARG A 412 18.15 77.26 -85.46
C ARG A 412 19.13 77.81 -86.50
N SER A 413 19.90 76.94 -87.16
CA SER A 413 20.90 77.32 -88.16
C SER A 413 20.31 77.74 -89.53
N ARG A 414 19.08 77.32 -89.86
CA ARG A 414 18.43 77.54 -91.17
C ARG A 414 17.28 78.57 -91.17
N GLN A 415 17.27 79.46 -90.18
CA GLN A 415 16.17 80.40 -89.90
C GLN A 415 15.73 81.33 -91.06
N GLN A 416 16.55 81.47 -92.13
CA GLN A 416 16.24 82.26 -93.32
C GLN A 416 15.57 81.47 -94.47
N GLU A 417 15.37 80.15 -94.31
CA GLU A 417 14.60 79.29 -95.23
C GLU A 417 13.30 78.82 -94.53
N PRO A 418 12.16 79.51 -94.73
CA PRO A 418 10.91 79.22 -94.01
C PRO A 418 10.40 77.80 -94.24
N ASP A 419 10.37 77.34 -95.50
CA ASP A 419 9.87 76.00 -95.87
C ASP A 419 10.72 74.85 -95.30
N ASN A 420 12.03 75.07 -95.14
CA ASN A 420 12.95 74.04 -94.65
C ASN A 420 12.95 73.98 -93.12
N THR A 421 12.83 75.15 -92.47
CA THR A 421 12.69 75.24 -91.01
C THR A 421 11.36 74.64 -90.55
N GLN A 422 10.28 74.87 -91.30
CA GLN A 422 8.98 74.27 -91.05
C GLN A 422 9.06 72.73 -91.04
N LYS A 423 9.73 72.13 -92.03
CA LYS A 423 9.94 70.67 -92.10
C LYS A 423 10.73 70.12 -90.91
N VAL A 424 11.77 70.83 -90.46
CA VAL A 424 12.55 70.38 -89.28
C VAL A 424 11.73 70.49 -88.00
N ILE A 425 10.88 71.52 -87.86
CA ILE A 425 9.94 71.66 -86.73
C ILE A 425 8.87 70.55 -86.75
N GLU A 426 8.36 70.19 -87.93
CA GLU A 426 7.46 69.04 -88.09
C GLU A 426 8.15 67.74 -87.67
N GLN A 427 9.40 67.49 -88.09
CA GLN A 427 10.19 66.32 -87.67
C GLN A 427 10.46 66.29 -86.16
N ILE A 428 10.74 67.43 -85.53
CA ILE A 428 10.90 67.51 -84.07
C ILE A 428 9.58 67.18 -83.38
N SER A 429 8.46 67.70 -83.88
CA SER A 429 7.13 67.46 -83.32
C SER A 429 6.74 65.98 -83.45
N GLU A 430 7.05 65.35 -84.58
CA GLU A 430 6.85 63.92 -84.82
C GLU A 430 7.70 63.06 -83.87
N ILE A 431 9.00 63.35 -83.75
CA ILE A 431 9.88 62.59 -82.85
C ILE A 431 9.49 62.81 -81.38
N ALA A 432 9.10 64.03 -80.99
CA ALA A 432 8.63 64.31 -79.64
C ALA A 432 7.31 63.57 -79.33
N GLY A 433 6.39 63.51 -80.29
CA GLY A 433 5.17 62.69 -80.20
C GLY A 433 5.51 61.21 -80.01
N ASN A 434 6.39 60.67 -80.87
CA ASN A 434 6.82 59.28 -80.78
C ASN A 434 7.50 58.95 -79.44
N VAL A 435 8.31 59.85 -78.87
CA VAL A 435 8.92 59.67 -77.54
C VAL A 435 7.89 59.63 -76.43
N VAL A 436 6.86 60.48 -76.49
CA VAL A 436 5.78 60.48 -75.49
C VAL A 436 4.99 59.18 -75.55
N ASP A 437 4.76 58.66 -76.75
CA ASP A 437 4.08 57.37 -76.95
C ASP A 437 4.95 56.20 -76.47
N GLU A 438 6.24 56.16 -76.82
CA GLU A 438 7.21 55.17 -76.32
C GLU A 438 7.30 55.20 -74.78
N LEU A 439 7.39 56.38 -74.16
CA LEU A 439 7.39 56.52 -72.71
C LEU A 439 6.09 56.03 -72.07
N SER A 440 4.95 56.30 -72.70
CA SER A 440 3.63 55.86 -72.22
C SER A 440 3.50 54.33 -72.29
N GLU A 441 3.98 53.71 -73.36
CA GLU A 441 4.06 52.27 -73.53
C GLU A 441 4.95 51.62 -72.47
N ILE A 442 6.13 52.20 -72.22
CA ILE A 442 7.09 51.74 -71.23
C ILE A 442 6.53 51.86 -69.80
N ILE A 443 5.95 53.01 -69.44
CA ILE A 443 5.34 53.23 -68.11
C ILE A 443 4.21 52.22 -67.89
N TRP A 444 3.42 51.96 -68.93
CA TRP A 444 2.37 50.95 -68.88
C TRP A 444 2.96 49.54 -68.70
N ALA A 445 4.03 49.19 -69.42
CA ALA A 445 4.74 47.92 -69.31
C ALA A 445 5.56 47.76 -68.01
N MET A 446 5.77 48.82 -67.24
CA MET A 446 6.47 48.80 -65.94
C MET A 446 5.53 48.80 -64.73
N ASN A 447 4.24 49.04 -64.93
CA ASN A 447 3.28 49.11 -63.84
C ASN A 447 2.82 47.71 -63.42
N PRO A 448 3.11 47.25 -62.18
CA PRO A 448 2.74 45.92 -61.71
C PRO A 448 1.23 45.66 -61.69
N LYS A 449 0.41 46.72 -61.69
CA LYS A 449 -1.05 46.60 -61.78
C LYS A 449 -1.51 46.01 -63.11
N ASN A 450 -0.67 46.06 -64.14
CA ASN A 450 -0.98 45.57 -65.46
C ASN A 450 -0.53 44.11 -65.68
N ASP A 451 0.00 43.42 -64.67
CA ASP A 451 0.65 42.10 -64.79
C ASP A 451 -0.36 40.95 -65.02
N SER A 452 -1.50 41.23 -65.64
CA SER A 452 -2.51 40.26 -66.02
C SER A 452 -2.78 40.27 -67.53
N LEU A 453 -3.11 39.09 -68.05
CA LEU A 453 -3.51 38.90 -69.44
C LEU A 453 -4.75 39.73 -69.82
N ASP A 454 -5.69 39.90 -68.88
CA ASP A 454 -6.89 40.72 -69.06
C ASP A 454 -6.55 42.20 -69.32
N ASN A 455 -5.68 42.78 -68.48
CA ASN A 455 -5.23 44.16 -68.65
C ASN A 455 -4.42 44.34 -69.94
N PHE A 456 -3.61 43.35 -70.33
CA PHE A 456 -2.89 43.36 -71.60
C PHE A 456 -3.83 43.30 -72.80
N ALA A 457 -4.80 42.39 -72.80
CA ALA A 457 -5.80 42.28 -73.87
C ALA A 457 -6.62 43.57 -74.03
N ALA A 458 -7.02 44.19 -72.91
CA ALA A 458 -7.74 45.47 -72.92
C ALA A 458 -6.89 46.61 -73.50
N TYR A 459 -5.61 46.68 -73.13
CA TYR A 459 -4.68 47.69 -73.63
C TYR A 459 -4.41 47.53 -75.13
N VAL A 460 -4.11 46.31 -75.58
CA VAL A 460 -3.89 45.98 -77.00
C VAL A 460 -5.14 46.29 -77.82
N ARG A 461 -6.33 45.90 -77.36
CA ARG A 461 -7.59 46.18 -78.08
C ARG A 461 -7.77 47.67 -78.28
N ARG A 462 -7.57 48.47 -77.22
CA ARG A 462 -7.68 49.92 -77.29
C ARG A 462 -6.65 50.51 -78.26
N TYR A 463 -5.39 50.11 -78.14
CA TYR A 463 -4.30 50.57 -79.01
C TYR A 463 -4.60 50.27 -80.48
N ALA A 464 -4.87 49.01 -80.83
CA ALA A 464 -5.13 48.59 -82.20
C ALA A 464 -6.39 49.23 -82.78
N SER A 465 -7.45 49.41 -81.97
CA SER A 465 -8.67 50.10 -82.42
C SER A 465 -8.39 51.56 -82.75
N THR A 466 -7.70 52.29 -81.88
CA THR A 466 -7.34 53.70 -82.11
C THR A 466 -6.36 53.87 -83.27
N TYR A 467 -5.37 52.98 -83.40
CA TYR A 467 -4.36 53.06 -84.45
C TYR A 467 -4.95 52.79 -85.85
N LEU A 468 -5.84 51.80 -85.96
CA LEU A 468 -6.41 51.36 -87.25
C LEU A 468 -7.70 52.12 -87.64
N GLU A 469 -8.22 52.99 -86.77
CA GLU A 469 -9.46 53.77 -86.99
C GLU A 469 -9.40 54.65 -88.26
N ALA A 470 -8.22 55.16 -88.60
CA ALA A 470 -7.99 55.98 -89.78
C ALA A 470 -7.58 55.17 -91.04
N SER A 471 -7.46 53.84 -90.94
CA SER A 471 -7.03 52.98 -92.04
C SER A 471 -8.21 52.55 -92.93
N THR A 472 -7.93 52.25 -94.21
CA THR A 472 -8.94 51.72 -95.16
C THR A 472 -9.08 50.19 -95.10
N VAL A 473 -8.47 49.54 -94.10
CA VAL A 473 -8.39 48.08 -93.97
C VAL A 473 -9.60 47.57 -93.17
N ASP A 474 -10.24 46.48 -93.64
CA ASP A 474 -11.30 45.80 -92.89
C ASP A 474 -10.68 44.98 -91.74
N VAL A 475 -10.70 45.53 -90.53
CA VAL A 475 -10.11 44.93 -89.33
C VAL A 475 -11.19 44.25 -88.49
N LYS A 476 -11.02 42.96 -88.20
CA LYS A 476 -11.91 42.19 -87.33
C LYS A 476 -11.21 41.74 -86.05
N PHE A 477 -11.71 42.24 -84.92
CA PHE A 477 -11.20 41.89 -83.60
C PHE A 477 -11.90 40.65 -83.04
N HIS A 478 -11.20 39.52 -82.97
CA HIS A 478 -11.69 38.30 -82.35
C HIS A 478 -11.07 38.13 -80.96
N PHE A 479 -11.85 38.41 -79.92
CA PHE A 479 -11.45 38.18 -78.54
C PHE A 479 -12.47 37.27 -77.84
N PRO A 480 -12.03 36.39 -76.92
CA PRO A 480 -12.94 35.61 -76.10
C PRO A 480 -13.75 36.50 -75.14
N ASP A 481 -15.00 36.12 -74.85
CA ASP A 481 -15.92 36.87 -73.97
C ASP A 481 -15.40 36.98 -72.53
N THR A 482 -14.55 36.03 -72.11
CA THR A 482 -13.85 36.07 -70.83
C THR A 482 -12.36 35.81 -71.05
N VAL A 483 -11.51 36.76 -70.63
CA VAL A 483 -10.06 36.58 -70.63
C VAL A 483 -9.66 36.07 -69.25
N PRO A 484 -8.96 34.91 -69.14
CA PRO A 484 -8.52 34.41 -67.85
C PRO A 484 -7.50 35.37 -67.25
N ASN A 485 -7.61 35.62 -65.94
CA ASN A 485 -6.70 36.49 -65.19
C ASN A 485 -5.36 35.77 -64.92
N LEU A 486 -4.60 35.49 -65.99
CA LEU A 486 -3.30 34.85 -65.95
C LEU A 486 -2.20 35.90 -65.72
N PRO A 487 -1.24 35.64 -64.82
CA PRO A 487 -0.12 36.55 -64.61
C PRO A 487 0.76 36.61 -65.86
N MET A 488 1.15 37.81 -66.27
CA MET A 488 2.08 38.06 -67.35
C MET A 488 3.30 38.81 -66.82
N SER A 489 4.51 38.33 -67.15
CA SER A 489 5.73 39.09 -66.86
C SER A 489 5.79 40.36 -67.72
N ALA A 490 6.44 41.40 -67.18
CA ALA A 490 6.65 42.65 -67.89
C ALA A 490 7.36 42.45 -69.24
N GLU A 491 8.33 41.53 -69.31
CA GLU A 491 9.05 41.16 -70.53
C GLU A 491 8.13 40.53 -71.58
N LEU A 492 7.35 39.52 -71.19
CA LEU A 492 6.40 38.86 -72.09
C LEU A 492 5.39 39.87 -72.65
N ARG A 493 4.90 40.75 -71.78
CA ARG A 493 3.96 41.81 -72.14
C ARG A 493 4.57 42.81 -73.13
N ARG A 494 5.79 43.30 -72.87
CA ARG A 494 6.51 44.22 -73.77
C ARG A 494 6.76 43.56 -75.13
N ASN A 495 7.31 42.34 -75.14
CA ASN A 495 7.64 41.64 -76.37
C ASN A 495 6.39 41.33 -77.22
N LEU A 496 5.31 40.85 -76.59
CA LEU A 496 4.05 40.61 -77.29
C LEU A 496 3.43 41.93 -77.79
N PHE A 497 3.50 43.01 -77.00
CA PHE A 497 3.02 44.31 -77.45
C PHE A 497 3.79 44.81 -78.67
N LEU A 498 5.13 44.72 -78.67
CA LEU A 498 5.97 45.12 -79.80
C LEU A 498 5.65 44.32 -81.06
N ILE A 499 5.44 43.00 -80.93
CA ILE A 499 5.02 42.15 -82.06
C ILE A 499 3.68 42.63 -82.63
N ILE A 500 2.72 42.97 -81.78
CA ILE A 500 1.40 43.44 -82.21
C ILE A 500 1.49 44.85 -82.83
N LYS A 501 2.32 45.73 -82.26
CA LYS A 501 2.58 47.06 -82.79
C LYS A 501 3.17 46.99 -84.21
N GLU A 502 4.18 46.16 -84.43
CA GLU A 502 4.74 45.93 -85.76
C GLU A 502 3.71 45.34 -86.74
N ALA A 503 2.84 44.43 -86.27
CA ALA A 503 1.76 43.88 -87.08
C ALA A 503 0.67 44.91 -87.45
N CYS A 504 0.53 46.01 -86.70
CA CYS A 504 -0.35 47.13 -87.06
C CYS A 504 0.29 48.12 -88.02
N ILE A 505 1.63 48.16 -88.10
CA ILE A 505 2.40 49.06 -88.97
C ILE A 505 2.56 48.47 -90.39
N MET A 506 2.74 47.15 -90.49
CA MET A 506 2.77 46.40 -91.75
C MET A 506 1.39 46.29 -92.39
#